data_AF-A0A7W0J4Z6-F1
#
_entry.id   AF-A0A7W0J4Z6-F1
#
_cell.length_a   1.000
_cell.length_b   1.000
_cell.length_c   1.000
_cell.angle_alpha   90.00
_cell.angle_beta   90.00
_cell.angle_gamma   90.00
#
_symmetry.space_group_name_H-M   'P 1'
#
loop_
_entity.id
_entity.type
_entity.pdbx_description
1 polymer ?
#
loop_
_entity_poly.entity_id
_entity_poly.type
_entity_poly.pdbx_seq_one_letter_code
_entity_poly.pdbx_strand_id
1 'polypeptide(L)'
;MSKLRLRLIYKEARQRLHDAKRLDKEGGLVDLSDSAYLLRLLSLELLLKCIYEAVLEKKPGRHHAYEELFRDLPVEFQNKLLALTGERIGPSGLSQDPTSILQEWGKNFINLRYPYEKYEGLSEEEYLSIGKQWIAKGAQEEEATFRYFPNELNGFLHALDYIAKEMVNH
;
A
#
# COMPACT_ATOMS: atom_id res chain seq x y z
N MET A 1 -11.79 20.07 13.18
CA MET A 1 -10.49 19.83 12.49
C MET A 1 -10.23 20.90 11.41
N SER A 2 -8.97 21.23 11.07
CA SER A 2 -8.70 22.23 10.00
C SER A 2 -8.91 21.62 8.61
N LYS A 3 -9.91 22.10 7.86
CA LYS A 3 -10.14 21.72 6.45
C LYS A 3 -8.89 21.90 5.57
N LEU A 4 -8.05 22.89 5.89
CA LEU A 4 -6.78 23.10 5.20
C LEU A 4 -5.84 21.89 5.36
N ARG A 5 -5.79 21.27 6.55
CA ARG A 5 -4.93 20.10 6.79
C ARG A 5 -5.36 18.92 5.92
N LEU A 6 -6.64 18.60 5.88
CA LEU A 6 -7.16 17.51 5.05
C LEU A 6 -6.88 17.76 3.56
N ARG A 7 -7.05 19.00 3.09
CA ARG A 7 -6.69 19.42 1.72
C ARG A 7 -5.22 19.20 1.40
N LEU A 8 -4.33 19.54 2.33
CA LEU A 8 -2.89 19.38 2.14
C LEU A 8 -2.49 17.90 2.10
N ILE A 9 -3.01 17.08 3.01
CA ILE A 9 -2.75 15.62 3.02
C ILE A 9 -3.22 15.00 1.71
N TYR A 10 -4.46 15.29 1.30
CA TYR A 10 -5.03 14.78 0.05
C TYR A 10 -4.24 15.23 -1.19
N LYS A 11 -3.87 16.52 -1.27
CA LYS A 11 -3.04 17.04 -2.37
C LYS A 11 -1.70 16.32 -2.45
N GLU A 12 -1.04 16.10 -1.33
CA GLU A 12 0.24 15.38 -1.27
C GLU A 12 0.06 13.92 -1.73
N ALA A 13 -0.97 13.23 -1.23
CA ALA A 13 -1.26 11.85 -1.61
C ALA A 13 -1.49 11.70 -3.12
N ARG A 14 -2.23 12.64 -3.72
CA ARG A 14 -2.47 12.73 -5.16
C ARG A 14 -1.19 12.94 -5.95
N GLN A 15 -0.28 13.79 -5.45
CA GLN A 15 1.01 14.03 -6.08
C GLN A 15 1.84 12.75 -6.11
N ARG A 16 1.91 12.01 -4.99
CA ARG A 16 2.63 10.72 -4.94
C ARG A 16 2.07 9.69 -5.91
N LEU A 17 0.75 9.59 -6.01
CA LEU A 17 0.11 8.70 -6.99
C LEU A 17 0.37 9.13 -8.44
N HIS A 18 0.41 10.44 -8.70
CA HIS A 18 0.76 10.97 -10.01
C HIS A 18 2.21 10.66 -10.38
N ASP A 19 3.14 10.83 -9.44
CA ASP A 19 4.57 10.55 -9.65
C ASP A 19 4.80 9.05 -9.87
N ALA A 20 4.12 8.18 -9.13
CA ALA A 20 4.15 6.73 -9.37
C ALA A 20 3.74 6.38 -10.82
N LYS A 21 2.65 6.99 -11.32
CA LYS A 21 2.18 6.79 -12.70
C LYS A 21 3.14 7.32 -13.76
N ARG A 22 3.95 8.33 -13.44
CA ARG A 22 5.00 8.82 -14.35
C ARG A 22 6.13 7.81 -14.45
N LEU A 23 6.60 7.30 -13.31
CA LEU A 23 7.64 6.27 -13.27
C LEU A 23 7.23 5.01 -14.03
N ASP A 24 5.97 4.57 -13.90
CA ASP A 24 5.47 3.42 -14.68
C ASP A 24 5.56 3.63 -16.21
N LYS A 25 5.36 4.87 -16.67
CA LYS A 25 5.38 5.22 -18.10
C LYS A 25 6.79 5.41 -18.64
N GLU A 26 7.71 5.89 -17.80
CA GLU A 26 9.10 6.18 -18.16
C GLU A 26 9.98 4.92 -18.08
N GLY A 27 9.67 3.97 -17.20
CA GLY A 27 10.48 2.77 -16.91
C GLY A 27 10.39 1.62 -17.92
N GLY A 28 10.34 1.91 -19.23
CA GLY A 28 10.16 0.90 -20.28
C GLY A 28 10.94 -0.40 -20.07
N LEU A 29 10.25 -1.55 -20.11
CA LEU A 29 10.66 -2.98 -20.10
C LEU A 29 11.85 -3.48 -19.24
N VAL A 30 12.72 -2.65 -18.66
CA VAL A 30 14.00 -3.10 -18.08
C VAL A 30 14.34 -2.53 -16.69
N ASP A 31 13.66 -1.51 -16.16
CA ASP A 31 13.97 -1.01 -14.80
C ASP A 31 12.93 -1.42 -13.75
N LEU A 32 13.23 -2.55 -13.09
CA LEU A 32 12.53 -3.20 -11.97
C LEU A 32 12.65 -2.40 -10.65
N SER A 33 12.50 -1.08 -10.67
CA SER A 33 12.58 -0.29 -9.45
C SER A 33 11.28 -0.35 -8.65
N ASP A 34 11.37 -0.67 -7.35
CA ASP A 34 10.24 -0.61 -6.42
C ASP A 34 9.75 0.83 -6.15
N SER A 35 10.40 1.86 -6.73
CA SER A 35 10.09 3.27 -6.49
C SER A 35 8.62 3.63 -6.77
N ALA A 36 8.07 3.18 -7.90
CA ALA A 36 6.67 3.47 -8.23
C ALA A 36 5.71 2.79 -7.24
N TYR A 37 6.06 1.60 -6.75
CA TYR A 37 5.28 0.88 -5.76
C TYR A 37 5.37 1.55 -4.37
N LEU A 38 6.56 1.98 -3.94
CA LEU A 38 6.75 2.75 -2.71
C LEU A 38 5.95 4.07 -2.72
N LEU A 39 5.89 4.76 -3.85
CA LEU A 39 5.07 5.97 -4.00
C LEU A 39 3.55 5.68 -3.91
N ARG A 40 3.10 4.52 -4.40
CA ARG A 40 1.72 4.05 -4.22
C ARG A 40 1.42 3.76 -2.75
N LEU A 41 2.33 3.09 -2.04
CA LEU A 41 2.19 2.84 -0.59
C LEU A 41 2.17 4.14 0.22
N LEU A 42 3.01 5.13 -0.14
CA LEU A 42 2.96 6.45 0.48
C LEU A 42 1.62 7.17 0.22
N SER A 43 1.09 7.06 -1.00
CA SER A 43 -0.24 7.58 -1.32
C SER A 43 -1.33 6.88 -0.50
N LEU A 44 -1.26 5.56 -0.36
CA LEU A 44 -2.18 4.77 0.47
C LEU A 44 -2.15 5.26 1.91
N GLU A 45 -0.97 5.42 2.50
CA GLU A 45 -0.82 5.91 3.87
C GLU A 45 -1.48 7.28 4.04
N LEU A 46 -1.18 8.22 3.14
CA LEU A 46 -1.69 9.58 3.23
C LEU A 46 -3.21 9.63 3.04
N LEU A 47 -3.78 8.89 2.10
CA LEU A 47 -5.23 8.85 1.89
C LEU A 47 -5.95 8.17 3.06
N LEU A 48 -5.41 7.06 3.57
CA LEU A 48 -5.99 6.37 4.72
C LEU A 48 -5.94 7.25 5.96
N LYS A 49 -4.82 7.95 6.21
CA LYS A 49 -4.69 8.96 7.27
C LYS A 49 -5.66 10.12 7.07
N CYS A 50 -5.87 10.57 5.84
CA CYS A 50 -6.83 11.63 5.53
C CYS A 50 -8.26 11.23 5.91
N ILE A 51 -8.68 10.02 5.53
CA ILE A 51 -10.00 9.46 5.86
C ILE A 51 -10.12 9.24 7.37
N TYR A 52 -9.11 8.65 8.00
CA TYR A 52 -9.07 8.45 9.45
C TYR A 52 -9.26 9.76 10.22
N GLU A 53 -8.50 10.79 9.86
CA GLU A 53 -8.63 12.13 10.45
C GLU A 53 -10.04 12.68 10.23
N ALA A 54 -10.56 12.62 9.01
CA ALA A 54 -11.88 13.16 8.69
C ALA A 54 -13.03 12.45 9.42
N VAL A 55 -12.94 11.14 9.60
CA VAL A 55 -14.03 10.32 10.16
C VAL A 55 -14.00 10.30 11.69
N LEU A 56 -12.82 10.14 12.30
CA LEU A 56 -12.69 9.97 13.75
C LEU A 56 -12.36 11.26 14.50
N GLU A 57 -12.13 12.35 13.76
CA GLU A 57 -11.65 13.63 14.27
C GLU A 57 -10.35 13.55 15.09
N LYS A 58 -9.55 12.50 14.86
CA LYS A 58 -8.31 12.20 15.59
C LYS A 58 -7.11 12.18 14.65
N LYS A 59 -5.96 12.61 15.15
CA LYS A 59 -4.70 12.49 14.41
C LYS A 59 -4.24 11.03 14.44
N PRO A 60 -3.86 10.44 13.29
CA PRO A 60 -3.30 9.11 13.24
C PRO A 60 -1.91 9.10 13.85
N GLY A 61 -1.48 7.92 14.28
CA GLY A 61 -0.10 7.69 14.70
C GLY A 61 0.92 7.90 13.58
N ARG A 62 2.20 7.91 13.96
CA ARG A 62 3.32 8.01 13.01
C ARG A 62 3.81 6.67 12.48
N HIS A 63 3.19 5.57 12.89
CA HIS A 63 3.52 4.23 12.44
C HIS A 63 2.92 3.93 11.05
N HIS A 64 3.39 2.84 10.45
CA HIS A 64 2.95 2.32 9.15
C HIS A 64 1.99 1.13 9.30
N ALA A 65 1.27 1.05 10.42
CA ALA A 65 0.31 -0.02 10.69
C ALA A 65 -1.05 0.33 10.06
N TYR A 66 -1.16 0.06 8.75
CA TYR A 66 -2.34 0.41 7.96
C TYR A 66 -3.58 -0.37 8.40
N GLU A 67 -3.40 -1.59 8.88
CA GLU A 67 -4.45 -2.45 9.41
C GLU A 67 -5.09 -1.88 10.67
N GLU A 68 -4.31 -1.19 11.52
CA GLU A 68 -4.84 -0.56 12.73
C GLU A 68 -5.68 0.65 12.37
N LEU A 69 -5.18 1.51 11.48
CA LEU A 69 -5.93 2.66 10.97
C LEU A 69 -7.23 2.23 10.30
N PHE A 70 -7.21 1.14 9.53
CA PHE A 70 -8.41 0.61 8.87
C PHE A 70 -9.40 0.03 9.88
N ARG A 71 -8.93 -0.77 10.84
CA ARG A 71 -9.77 -1.41 11.87
C ARG A 71 -10.48 -0.40 12.78
N ASP A 72 -9.84 0.72 13.05
CA ASP A 72 -10.37 1.81 13.86
C ASP A 72 -11.51 2.59 13.17
N LEU A 73 -11.61 2.51 11.83
CA LEU A 73 -12.71 3.14 11.11
C LEU A 73 -14.04 2.47 11.47
N PRO A 74 -15.18 3.19 11.43
CA PRO A 74 -16.49 2.57 11.54
C PRO A 74 -16.66 1.45 10.51
N VAL A 75 -17.34 0.37 10.90
CA VAL A 75 -17.52 -0.83 10.06
C VAL A 75 -18.18 -0.47 8.72
N GLU A 76 -19.07 0.53 8.71
CA GLU A 76 -19.71 1.04 7.50
C GLU A 76 -18.69 1.63 6.52
N PHE A 77 -17.67 2.33 7.02
CA PHE A 77 -16.59 2.89 6.21
C PHE A 77 -15.64 1.81 5.70
N GLN A 78 -15.33 0.82 6.54
CA GLN A 78 -14.53 -0.35 6.13
C GLN A 78 -15.24 -1.09 4.98
N ASN A 79 -16.52 -1.39 5.14
CA ASN A 79 -17.33 -2.05 4.13
C ASN A 79 -17.45 -1.20 2.85
N LYS A 80 -17.65 0.11 2.95
CA LYS A 80 -17.69 1.01 1.79
C LYS A 80 -16.38 0.97 1.00
N LEU A 81 -15.23 1.01 1.69
CA LEU A 81 -13.91 0.94 1.06
C LEU A 81 -13.69 -0.40 0.34
N LEU A 82 -14.03 -1.51 0.99
CA LEU A 82 -13.88 -2.85 0.40
C LEU A 82 -14.84 -3.06 -0.78
N ALA A 83 -16.07 -2.57 -0.68
CA ALA A 83 -17.05 -2.64 -1.77
C ALA A 83 -16.58 -1.87 -3.01
N LEU A 84 -16.19 -0.60 -2.86
CA LEU A 84 -15.66 0.21 -3.95
C LEU A 84 -14.38 -0.39 -4.56
N THR A 85 -13.56 -1.05 -3.75
CA THR A 85 -12.39 -1.79 -4.23
C THR A 85 -12.84 -2.98 -5.09
N GLY A 86 -13.77 -3.79 -4.59
CA GLY A 86 -14.30 -4.96 -5.30
C GLY A 86 -15.04 -4.62 -6.59
N GLU A 87 -15.76 -3.49 -6.66
CA GLU A 87 -16.36 -2.98 -7.90
C GLU A 87 -15.30 -2.72 -8.99
N ARG A 88 -14.08 -2.38 -8.59
CA ARG A 88 -12.98 -2.05 -9.50
C ARG A 88 -12.21 -3.28 -9.98
N ILE A 89 -11.93 -4.22 -9.08
CA ILE A 89 -10.99 -5.33 -9.34
C ILE A 89 -11.62 -6.72 -9.23
N GLY A 90 -12.90 -6.81 -8.87
CA GLY A 90 -13.57 -8.06 -8.54
C GLY A 90 -13.20 -8.59 -7.15
N PRO A 91 -13.61 -9.83 -6.83
CA PRO A 91 -13.20 -10.52 -5.61
C PRO A 91 -11.68 -10.65 -5.53
N SER A 92 -11.10 -10.36 -4.37
CA SER A 92 -9.65 -10.39 -4.15
C SER A 92 -9.31 -10.79 -2.71
N GLY A 93 -8.04 -11.09 -2.45
CA GLY A 93 -7.56 -11.40 -1.10
C GLY A 93 -7.88 -10.30 -0.09
N LEU A 94 -7.93 -9.04 -0.53
CA LEU A 94 -8.23 -7.89 0.33
C LEU A 94 -9.66 -7.94 0.89
N SER A 95 -10.61 -8.46 0.12
CA SER A 95 -12.00 -8.62 0.58
C SER A 95 -12.18 -9.76 1.59
N GLN A 96 -11.27 -10.74 1.57
CA GLN A 96 -11.34 -11.93 2.43
C GLN A 96 -10.54 -11.73 3.71
N ASP A 97 -9.35 -11.14 3.60
CA ASP A 97 -8.45 -10.86 4.72
C ASP A 97 -7.78 -9.48 4.55
N PRO A 98 -8.53 -8.40 4.81
CA PRO A 98 -7.99 -7.04 4.69
C PRO A 98 -6.85 -6.80 5.68
N THR A 99 -6.88 -7.44 6.85
CA THR A 99 -5.87 -7.25 7.90
C THR A 99 -4.50 -7.70 7.41
N SER A 100 -4.40 -8.93 6.89
CA SER A 100 -3.11 -9.48 6.45
C SER A 100 -2.51 -8.70 5.28
N ILE A 101 -3.34 -8.27 4.31
CA ILE A 101 -2.83 -7.49 3.16
C ILE A 101 -2.36 -6.09 3.59
N LEU A 102 -3.11 -5.40 4.46
CA LEU A 102 -2.70 -4.09 4.96
C LEU A 102 -1.41 -4.17 5.78
N GLN A 103 -1.24 -5.24 6.58
CA GLN A 103 0.01 -5.53 7.28
C GLN A 103 1.18 -5.74 6.33
N GLU A 104 0.96 -6.50 5.26
CA GLU A 104 2.00 -6.77 4.27
C GLU A 104 2.43 -5.49 3.54
N TRP A 105 1.49 -4.62 3.18
CA TRP A 105 1.81 -3.30 2.63
C TRP A 105 2.60 -2.41 3.60
N GLY A 106 2.26 -2.44 4.89
CA GLY A 106 3.01 -1.73 5.93
C GLY A 106 4.45 -2.22 6.04
N LYS A 107 4.66 -3.55 6.03
CA LYS A 107 5.99 -4.17 6.01
C LYS A 107 6.76 -3.81 4.75
N ASN A 108 6.13 -3.91 3.58
CA ASN A 108 6.75 -3.56 2.31
C ASN A 108 7.20 -2.10 2.26
N PHE A 109 6.41 -1.16 2.80
CA PHE A 109 6.78 0.25 2.86
C PHE A 109 8.09 0.48 3.62
N ILE A 110 8.32 -0.32 4.67
CA ILE A 110 9.53 -0.24 5.49
C ILE A 110 10.69 -0.91 4.77
N ASN A 111 10.52 -2.18 4.39
CA ASN A 111 11.59 -3.09 4.01
C ASN A 111 12.10 -2.85 2.58
N LEU A 112 11.26 -2.37 1.66
CA LEU A 112 11.67 -2.09 0.27
C LEU A 112 12.51 -0.81 0.14
N ARG A 113 12.71 -0.05 1.22
CA ARG A 113 13.64 1.09 1.21
C ARG A 113 15.10 0.63 1.20
N TYR A 114 15.37 -0.51 1.84
CA TYR A 114 16.70 -1.11 1.96
C TYR A 114 16.61 -2.63 1.79
N PRO A 115 16.18 -3.12 0.60
CA PRO A 115 15.90 -4.55 0.39
C PRO A 115 17.15 -5.45 0.48
N TYR A 116 18.35 -4.87 0.55
CA TYR A 116 19.59 -5.60 0.76
C TYR A 116 19.82 -5.98 2.23
N GLU A 117 19.21 -5.28 3.20
CA GLU A 117 19.42 -5.50 4.64
C GLU A 117 19.03 -6.92 5.07
N LYS A 118 18.03 -7.53 4.43
CA LYS A 118 17.65 -8.94 4.70
C LYS A 118 18.71 -9.97 4.33
N TYR A 119 19.70 -9.59 3.53
CA TYR A 119 20.80 -10.45 3.10
C TYR A 119 22.12 -10.08 3.80
N GLU A 120 22.07 -9.21 4.80
CA GLU A 120 23.23 -8.85 5.60
C GLU A 120 23.83 -10.11 6.27
N GLY A 121 25.15 -10.27 6.15
CA GLY A 121 25.88 -11.41 6.71
C GLY A 121 25.91 -12.67 5.83
N LEU A 122 25.21 -12.68 4.68
CA LEU A 122 25.33 -13.79 3.73
C LEU A 122 26.58 -13.65 2.86
N SER A 123 27.20 -14.79 2.56
CA SER A 123 28.13 -14.91 1.44
C SER A 123 27.38 -14.88 0.10
N GLU A 124 28.11 -14.63 -0.99
CA GLU A 124 27.56 -14.66 -2.35
C GLU A 124 26.97 -16.04 -2.69
N GLU A 125 27.62 -17.13 -2.26
CA GLU A 125 27.14 -18.50 -2.46
C GLU A 125 25.81 -18.75 -1.73
N GLU A 126 25.71 -18.31 -0.48
CA GLU A 126 24.48 -18.42 0.31
C GLU A 126 23.33 -17.61 -0.33
N TYR A 127 23.59 -16.36 -0.71
CA TYR A 127 22.62 -15.51 -1.41
C TYR A 127 22.08 -16.17 -2.68
N LEU A 128 22.95 -16.71 -3.53
CA LEU A 128 22.56 -17.42 -4.75
C LEU A 128 21.77 -18.71 -4.46
N SER A 129 22.07 -19.38 -3.34
CA SER A 129 21.39 -20.63 -2.96
C SER A 129 19.92 -20.40 -2.59
N ILE A 130 19.59 -19.25 -1.97
CA ILE A 130 18.23 -18.92 -1.53
C ILE A 130 17.27 -18.92 -2.73
N GLY A 131 17.62 -18.20 -3.80
CA GLY A 131 16.79 -18.13 -5.01
C GLY A 131 16.62 -19.50 -5.67
N LYS A 132 17.70 -20.28 -5.77
CA LYS A 132 17.67 -21.63 -6.36
C LYS A 132 16.78 -22.57 -5.54
N GLN A 133 16.85 -22.52 -4.22
CA GLN A 133 16.03 -23.35 -3.34
C GLN A 133 14.55 -22.99 -3.43
N TRP A 134 14.22 -21.69 -3.46
CA TRP A 134 12.85 -21.25 -3.62
C TRP A 134 12.24 -21.72 -4.96
N ILE A 135 12.99 -21.57 -6.06
CA ILE A 135 12.58 -22.10 -7.37
C ILE A 135 12.42 -23.63 -7.33
N ALA A 136 13.37 -24.35 -6.72
CA ALA A 136 13.32 -25.80 -6.60
C ALA A 136 12.12 -26.31 -5.78
N LYS A 137 11.63 -25.50 -4.83
CA LYS A 137 10.41 -25.76 -4.05
C LYS A 137 9.12 -25.31 -4.76
N GLY A 138 9.22 -24.82 -5.99
CA GLY A 138 8.07 -24.42 -6.81
C GLY A 138 7.69 -22.95 -6.70
N ALA A 139 8.57 -22.09 -6.15
CA ALA A 139 8.38 -20.64 -6.05
C ALA A 139 7.03 -20.25 -5.42
N GLN A 140 6.69 -20.87 -4.29
CA GLN A 140 5.44 -20.60 -3.59
C GLN A 140 5.35 -19.13 -3.20
N GLU A 141 4.21 -18.49 -3.51
CA GLU A 141 3.99 -17.06 -3.28
C GLU A 141 4.01 -16.71 -1.79
N GLU A 142 3.57 -17.64 -0.93
CA GLU A 142 3.54 -17.48 0.52
C GLU A 142 4.94 -17.42 1.13
N GLU A 143 5.94 -17.97 0.44
CA GLU A 143 7.35 -17.92 0.83
C GLU A 143 8.09 -16.70 0.26
N ALA A 144 7.43 -15.92 -0.62
CA ALA A 144 8.05 -14.75 -1.22
C ALA A 144 8.36 -13.69 -0.16
N THR A 145 9.57 -13.12 -0.21
CA THR A 145 9.97 -12.09 0.76
C THR A 145 9.12 -10.83 0.68
N PHE A 146 8.64 -10.50 -0.53
CA PHE A 146 7.80 -9.34 -0.78
C PHE A 146 6.60 -9.78 -1.61
N ARG A 147 5.40 -9.63 -1.03
CA ARG A 147 4.15 -9.85 -1.74
C ARG A 147 3.47 -8.51 -2.02
N TYR A 148 3.33 -8.17 -3.29
CA TYR A 148 2.98 -6.81 -3.71
C TYR A 148 1.48 -6.53 -3.77
N PHE A 149 0.65 -7.53 -4.05
CA PHE A 149 -0.81 -7.40 -4.24
C PHE A 149 -1.20 -6.19 -5.11
N PRO A 150 -0.69 -6.09 -6.36
CA PRO A 150 -0.78 -4.86 -7.15
C PRO A 150 -2.22 -4.50 -7.56
N ASN A 151 -3.08 -5.50 -7.80
CA ASN A 151 -4.48 -5.25 -8.14
C ASN A 151 -5.25 -4.70 -6.93
N GLU A 152 -5.07 -5.33 -5.78
CA GLU A 152 -5.64 -4.91 -4.50
C GLU A 152 -5.19 -3.49 -4.15
N LEU A 153 -3.89 -3.19 -4.28
CA LEU A 153 -3.36 -1.86 -3.96
C LEU A 153 -3.97 -0.79 -4.88
N ASN A 154 -4.04 -1.07 -6.18
CA ASN A 154 -4.63 -0.14 -7.15
C ASN A 154 -6.13 0.06 -6.92
N GLY A 155 -6.87 -1.00 -6.63
CA GLY A 155 -8.29 -0.94 -6.31
C GLY A 155 -8.57 -0.16 -5.02
N PHE A 156 -7.76 -0.42 -3.98
CA PHE A 156 -7.91 0.24 -2.69
C PHE A 156 -7.53 1.73 -2.76
N LEU A 157 -6.45 2.08 -3.47
CA LEU A 157 -6.09 3.47 -3.76
C LEU A 157 -7.21 4.22 -4.50
N HIS A 158 -7.89 3.56 -5.42
CA HIS A 158 -9.03 4.15 -6.11
C HIS A 158 -10.19 4.46 -5.15
N ALA A 159 -10.56 3.50 -4.29
CA ALA A 159 -11.61 3.69 -3.30
C ALA A 159 -11.26 4.80 -2.29
N LEU A 160 -10.02 4.80 -1.78
CA LEU A 160 -9.50 5.82 -0.87
C LEU A 160 -9.51 7.21 -1.51
N ASP A 161 -9.03 7.34 -2.75
CA ASP A 161 -9.01 8.60 -3.51
C ASP A 161 -10.42 9.16 -3.68
N TYR A 162 -11.37 8.31 -4.06
CA TYR A 162 -12.77 8.67 -4.24
C TYR A 162 -13.38 9.23 -2.94
N ILE A 163 -13.25 8.49 -1.83
CA ILE A 163 -13.83 8.90 -0.53
C ILE A 163 -13.14 10.15 0.02
N ALA A 164 -11.81 10.20 -0.01
CA ALA A 164 -11.05 11.35 0.50
C ALA A 164 -11.42 12.63 -0.28
N LYS A 165 -11.63 12.53 -1.60
CA LYS A 165 -12.09 13.65 -2.41
C LYS A 165 -13.45 14.19 -1.96
N GLU A 166 -14.40 13.33 -1.62
CA GLU A 166 -15.70 13.77 -1.08
C GLU A 166 -15.50 14.54 0.23
N MET A 167 -14.74 13.97 1.16
CA MET A 167 -14.52 14.55 2.50
C MET A 167 -13.81 15.91 2.48
N VAL A 168 -12.90 16.11 1.54
CA VAL A 168 -12.08 17.34 1.45
C VAL A 168 -12.83 18.51 0.80
N ASN A 169 -13.85 18.20 0.00
CA ASN A 169 -14.66 19.19 -0.72
C ASN A 169 -15.92 19.63 0.03
N HIS A 170 -16.40 18.85 1.00
CA HIS A 170 -17.53 19.19 1.88
C HIS A 170 -17.09 19.85 3.20
#